data_AF-A0A484KJP8-F1
#
_entry.id   AF-A0A484KJP8-F1
#
_cell.length_a   1.000
_cell.length_b   1.000
_cell.length_c   1.000
_cell.angle_alpha   90.00
_cell.angle_beta   90.00
_cell.angle_gamma   90.00
#
_symmetry.space_group_name_H-M   'P 1'
#
loop_
_entity.id
_entity.type
_entity.pdbx_description
1 polymer ?
#
loop_
_entity_poly.entity_id
_entity_poly.type
_entity_poly.pdbx_seq_one_letter_code
_entity_poly.pdbx_strand_id
1 'polypeptide(L)'
;MFMSEGEMEEDADAFKVVCDAPEYGWSLTNPCDVDMILFPIMQHRWCYCICVNLKGNSVDILDSSSACIAKIDKYDKKPNVVRDMVIKYFKSKGLDGRVEKLKAQEPKRLQLAWRDSTAVFDYGVITMRHMETYTEHTLKQWECGLKKGDEKVVNALRTTYCAAIVESDANEVKDKIRQLNFQFRMLLSFGFMEQLL
;
A
#
# COMPACT_ATOMS: atom_id res chain seq x y z
N MET A 1 22.80 6.71 10.04
CA MET A 1 22.96 7.67 8.93
C MET A 1 21.69 7.58 8.10
N PHE A 2 20.75 8.48 8.34
CA PHE A 2 19.53 8.56 7.54
C PHE A 2 19.95 9.06 6.15
N MET A 3 19.78 8.22 5.13
CA MET A 3 19.97 8.68 3.76
C MET A 3 18.91 9.74 3.48
N SER A 4 19.35 10.88 2.96
CA SER A 4 18.50 12.00 2.56
C SER A 4 17.34 11.48 1.73
N GLU A 5 16.13 11.94 2.08
CA GLU A 5 14.97 11.90 1.19
C GLU A 5 15.47 12.44 -0.15
N GLY A 6 15.53 11.59 -1.18
CA GLY A 6 15.71 12.06 -2.53
C GLY A 6 14.61 13.09 -2.78
N GLU A 7 14.99 14.27 -3.26
CA GLU A 7 14.05 15.31 -3.65
C GLU A 7 13.00 14.67 -4.56
N MET A 8 11.79 14.41 -4.01
CA MET A 8 10.66 14.05 -4.84
C MET A 8 10.40 15.26 -5.71
N GLU A 9 10.45 15.04 -7.03
CA GLU A 9 10.10 16.01 -8.05
C GLU A 9 8.82 16.75 -7.62
N GLU A 10 8.99 18.03 -7.25
CA GLU A 10 8.03 18.78 -6.42
C GLU A 10 6.72 19.10 -7.15
N ASP A 11 6.54 18.61 -8.38
CA ASP A 11 5.35 18.86 -9.19
C ASP A 11 5.11 17.77 -10.25
N ALA A 12 5.42 16.50 -9.93
CA ALA A 12 4.89 15.41 -10.75
C ALA A 12 3.36 15.42 -10.66
N ASP A 13 2.68 15.88 -11.72
CA ASP A 13 1.21 15.86 -11.81
C ASP A 13 0.74 14.45 -11.45
N ALA A 14 0.13 14.27 -10.29
CA ALA A 14 -0.32 12.96 -9.81
C ALA A 14 -1.21 12.27 -10.86
N PHE A 15 -1.93 13.07 -11.65
CA PHE A 15 -2.70 12.59 -12.79
C PHE A 15 -1.83 12.03 -13.91
N LYS A 16 -0.70 12.65 -14.21
CA LYS A 16 0.29 12.14 -15.16
C LYS A 16 0.87 10.82 -14.67
N VAL A 17 1.27 10.72 -13.40
CA VAL A 17 1.77 9.45 -12.82
C VAL A 17 0.77 8.31 -12.99
N VAL A 18 -0.53 8.59 -12.81
CA VAL A 18 -1.59 7.58 -13.03
C VAL A 18 -1.82 7.26 -14.50
N CYS A 19 -1.70 8.23 -15.40
CA CYS A 19 -1.78 7.97 -16.84
C CYS A 19 -0.58 7.16 -17.34
N ASP A 20 0.59 7.43 -16.77
CA ASP A 20 1.87 6.86 -17.19
C ASP A 20 2.04 5.42 -16.67
N ALA A 21 1.58 5.09 -15.45
CA ALA A 21 1.77 3.77 -14.86
C ALA A 21 1.25 2.59 -15.72
N PRO A 22 0.10 2.67 -16.41
CA PRO A 22 -0.34 1.69 -17.39
C PRO A 22 0.53 1.64 -18.66
N GLU A 23 1.10 2.77 -19.08
CA GLU A 23 1.83 2.93 -20.34
C GLU A 23 3.29 2.46 -20.23
N TYR A 24 3.92 2.52 -19.06
CA TYR A 24 5.28 2.04 -18.83
C TYR A 24 5.43 0.51 -18.87
N GLY A 25 4.34 -0.26 -19.03
CA GLY A 25 4.37 -1.73 -19.05
C GLY A 25 4.56 -2.37 -17.66
N TRP A 26 4.41 -1.57 -16.60
CA TRP A 26 4.47 -2.03 -15.20
C TRP A 26 3.13 -2.58 -14.72
N SER A 27 2.08 -2.45 -15.54
CA SER A 27 0.75 -2.99 -15.25
C SER A 27 0.49 -4.26 -16.04
N LEU A 28 0.08 -5.32 -15.34
CA LEU A 28 -0.41 -6.56 -15.95
C LEU A 28 -1.85 -6.41 -16.49
N THR A 29 -2.55 -5.33 -16.12
CA THR A 29 -3.98 -5.13 -16.40
C THR A 29 -4.30 -3.68 -16.76
N ASN A 30 -5.20 -3.46 -17.71
CA ASN A 30 -5.71 -2.12 -18.02
C ASN A 30 -6.61 -1.60 -16.88
N PRO A 31 -6.36 -0.40 -16.30
CA PRO A 31 -7.21 0.16 -15.24
C PRO A 31 -8.68 0.36 -15.64
N CYS A 32 -9.00 0.35 -16.94
CA CYS A 32 -10.37 0.37 -17.43
C CYS A 32 -11.11 -0.97 -17.23
N ASP A 33 -10.39 -2.07 -17.03
CA ASP A 33 -10.96 -3.43 -16.99
C ASP A 33 -10.93 -4.06 -15.59
N VAL A 34 -10.50 -3.30 -14.57
CA VAL A 34 -10.46 -3.77 -13.18
C VAL A 34 -11.74 -3.46 -12.42
N ASP A 35 -12.01 -4.25 -11.39
CA ASP A 35 -13.13 -4.05 -10.45
C ASP A 35 -12.79 -3.06 -9.34
N MET A 36 -11.50 -2.90 -9.00
CA MET A 36 -11.00 -2.01 -7.95
C MET A 36 -9.65 -1.42 -8.31
N ILE A 37 -9.38 -0.20 -7.84
CA ILE A 37 -8.06 0.44 -7.92
C ILE A 37 -7.64 0.85 -6.51
N LEU A 38 -6.46 0.40 -6.07
CA LEU A 38 -5.92 0.65 -4.74
C LEU A 38 -4.76 1.65 -4.80
N PHE A 39 -4.85 2.71 -4.01
CA PHE A 39 -3.83 3.75 -3.89
C PHE A 39 -3.24 3.72 -2.47
N PRO A 40 -2.03 3.19 -2.26
CA PRO A 40 -1.33 3.39 -1.01
C PRO A 40 -0.95 4.87 -0.87
N ILE A 41 -1.28 5.47 0.27
CA ILE A 41 -1.00 6.86 0.59
C ILE A 41 -0.03 6.91 1.76
N MET A 42 1.14 7.50 1.50
CA MET A 42 2.11 7.90 2.50
C MET A 42 2.00 9.41 2.70
N GLN A 43 1.56 9.86 3.87
CA GLN A 43 1.45 11.28 4.17
C GLN A 43 1.92 11.57 5.60
N HIS A 44 2.99 12.36 5.71
CA HIS A 44 3.71 12.60 6.96
C HIS A 44 4.09 11.28 7.65
N ARG A 45 3.46 10.96 8.78
CA ARG A 45 3.66 9.72 9.56
C ARG A 45 2.58 8.67 9.35
N TRP A 46 1.65 8.89 8.41
CA TRP A 46 0.51 8.02 8.18
C TRP A 46 0.71 7.21 6.89
N CYS A 47 0.41 5.92 6.98
CA CYS A 47 0.24 5.05 5.82
C CYS A 47 -1.17 4.45 5.87
N TYR A 48 -1.91 4.60 4.77
CA TYR A 48 -3.26 4.07 4.61
C TYR A 48 -3.51 3.77 3.12
N CYS A 49 -4.59 3.08 2.78
CA CYS A 49 -4.97 2.83 1.38
C CYS A 49 -6.30 3.49 1.06
N ILE A 50 -6.43 4.06 -0.13
CA ILE A 50 -7.71 4.46 -0.72
C ILE A 50 -8.08 3.41 -1.76
N CYS A 51 -9.23 2.77 -1.61
CA CYS A 51 -9.81 1.90 -2.62
C CYS A 51 -10.88 2.64 -3.41
N VAL A 52 -10.71 2.73 -4.72
CA VAL A 52 -11.78 3.11 -5.65
C VAL A 52 -12.42 1.82 -6.15
N ASN A 53 -13.55 1.45 -5.54
CA ASN A 53 -14.27 0.22 -5.84
C ASN A 53 -15.30 0.49 -6.95
N LEU A 54 -14.96 0.07 -8.17
CA LEU A 54 -15.72 0.36 -9.38
C LEU A 54 -16.94 -0.53 -9.50
N LYS A 55 -16.83 -1.77 -9.01
CA LYS A 55 -17.91 -2.75 -8.97
C LYS A 55 -18.94 -2.43 -7.88
N GLY A 56 -18.46 -2.14 -6.67
CA GLY A 56 -19.28 -1.77 -5.51
C GLY A 56 -19.73 -0.30 -5.50
N ASN A 57 -19.18 0.52 -6.40
CA ASN A 57 -19.43 1.95 -6.50
C ASN A 57 -19.19 2.69 -5.18
N SER A 58 -17.98 2.57 -4.64
CA SER A 58 -17.58 3.23 -3.39
C SER A 58 -16.15 3.77 -3.48
N VAL A 59 -15.84 4.74 -2.63
CA VAL A 59 -14.48 5.21 -2.38
C VAL A 59 -14.18 5.01 -0.90
N ASP A 60 -13.36 4.01 -0.60
CA ASP A 60 -13.16 3.51 0.75
C ASP A 60 -11.75 3.81 1.26
N ILE A 61 -11.64 4.40 2.45
CA ILE A 61 -10.36 4.67 3.11
C ILE A 61 -10.11 3.54 4.11
N LEU A 62 -9.11 2.71 3.80
CA LEU A 62 -8.62 1.59 4.60
C LEU A 62 -7.49 2.11 5.51
N ASP A 63 -7.83 2.41 6.76
CA ASP A 63 -6.92 3.06 7.71
C ASP A 63 -7.00 2.39 9.09
N SER A 64 -5.89 1.81 9.52
CA SER A 64 -5.74 1.06 10.76
C SER A 64 -5.55 1.93 12.01
N SER A 65 -5.27 3.22 11.88
CA SER A 65 -5.01 4.12 13.01
C SER A 65 -6.25 4.36 13.87
N SER A 66 -6.26 4.02 15.16
CA SER A 66 -7.32 4.49 16.08
C SER A 66 -7.14 5.93 16.60
N ALA A 67 -6.19 6.70 16.07
CA ALA A 67 -6.00 8.10 16.47
C ALA A 67 -7.30 8.93 16.34
N CYS A 68 -7.66 9.63 17.42
CA CYS A 68 -8.78 10.56 17.47
C CYS A 68 -8.33 11.92 16.90
N ILE A 69 -8.22 11.99 15.57
CA ILE A 69 -7.80 13.18 14.82
C ILE A 69 -8.94 13.54 13.86
N ALA A 70 -9.19 14.83 13.65
CA ALA A 70 -10.19 15.25 12.68
C ALA A 70 -9.81 14.75 11.28
N LYS A 71 -10.80 14.38 10.47
CA LYS A 71 -10.56 13.85 9.12
C LYS A 71 -9.74 14.80 8.26
N ILE A 72 -10.00 16.10 8.36
CA ILE A 72 -9.30 17.13 7.60
C ILE A 72 -7.83 17.21 7.99
N ASP A 73 -7.50 17.13 9.28
CA ASP A 73 -6.11 17.19 9.74
C ASP A 73 -5.30 15.95 9.35
N LYS A 74 -5.98 14.81 9.18
CA LYS A 74 -5.31 13.54 8.85
C LYS A 74 -5.19 13.29 7.35
N TYR A 75 -6.29 13.43 6.62
CA TYR A 75 -6.36 13.07 5.20
C TYR A 75 -6.28 14.29 4.29
N ASP A 76 -6.49 15.51 4.83
CA ASP A 76 -6.66 16.73 4.06
C ASP A 76 -7.67 16.53 2.91
N LYS A 77 -7.35 16.96 1.69
CA LYS A 77 -8.15 16.74 0.48
C LYS A 77 -7.77 15.47 -0.27
N LYS A 78 -6.78 14.70 0.21
CA LYS A 78 -6.17 13.59 -0.54
C LYS A 78 -7.19 12.56 -1.03
N PRO A 79 -8.19 12.11 -0.23
CA PRO A 79 -9.21 11.18 -0.73
C PRO A 79 -10.02 11.72 -1.91
N ASN A 80 -10.35 13.01 -1.90
CA ASN A 80 -11.05 13.67 -3.01
C ASN A 80 -10.14 13.82 -4.22
N VAL A 81 -8.88 14.22 -4.02
CA VAL A 81 -7.88 14.32 -5.10
C VAL A 81 -7.72 12.97 -5.83
N VAL A 82 -7.63 11.86 -5.09
CA VAL A 82 -7.53 10.52 -5.69
C VAL A 82 -8.78 10.15 -6.47
N ARG A 83 -9.98 10.39 -5.92
CA ARG A 83 -11.25 10.17 -6.64
C ARG A 83 -11.30 10.99 -7.93
N ASP A 84 -11.01 12.27 -7.85
CA ASP A 84 -11.14 13.21 -8.96
C ASP A 84 -10.10 12.91 -10.06
N MET A 85 -8.93 12.40 -9.69
CA MET A 85 -7.91 11.91 -10.61
C MET A 85 -8.40 10.68 -11.39
N VAL A 86 -9.01 9.70 -10.74
CA VAL A 86 -9.61 8.53 -11.43
C VAL A 86 -10.78 8.96 -12.32
N ILE A 87 -11.60 9.91 -11.88
CA ILE A 87 -12.66 10.51 -12.70
C ILE A 87 -12.08 11.15 -13.96
N LYS A 88 -11.02 11.95 -13.83
CA LYS A 88 -10.35 12.60 -14.95
C LYS A 88 -9.78 11.56 -15.92
N TYR A 89 -9.24 10.45 -15.41
CA TYR A 89 -8.71 9.35 -16.22
C TYR A 89 -9.82 8.64 -16.99
N PHE A 90 -10.91 8.25 -16.33
CA PHE A 90 -12.05 7.62 -17.02
C PHE A 90 -12.73 8.54 -18.03
N LYS A 91 -12.80 9.84 -17.74
CA LYS A 91 -13.29 10.83 -18.69
C LYS A 91 -12.41 10.89 -19.95
N SER A 92 -11.09 10.85 -19.81
CA SER A 92 -10.18 10.86 -20.98
C SER A 92 -10.28 9.57 -21.82
N LYS A 93 -10.77 8.47 -21.23
CA LYS A 93 -11.03 7.20 -21.91
C LYS A 93 -12.49 7.04 -22.40
N GLY A 94 -13.34 8.06 -22.24
CA GLY A 94 -14.74 8.01 -22.70
C GLY A 94 -15.66 7.11 -21.86
N LEU A 95 -15.33 6.84 -20.60
CA LEU A 95 -16.09 5.97 -19.70
C LEU A 95 -17.10 6.77 -18.85
N ASP A 96 -17.99 7.52 -19.51
CA ASP A 96 -18.93 8.45 -18.85
C ASP A 96 -19.81 7.77 -17.79
N GLY A 97 -20.22 6.53 -18.03
CA GLY A 97 -21.01 5.76 -17.06
C GLY A 97 -20.28 5.49 -15.73
N ARG A 98 -18.94 5.34 -15.76
CA ARG A 98 -18.11 5.20 -14.55
C ARG A 98 -17.87 6.56 -13.88
N VAL A 99 -17.71 7.61 -14.70
CA VAL A 99 -17.53 8.99 -14.23
C VAL A 99 -18.73 9.43 -13.38
N GLU A 100 -19.95 9.27 -13.87
CA GLU A 100 -21.14 9.71 -13.15
C GLU A 100 -21.37 8.94 -11.85
N LYS A 101 -21.09 7.63 -11.86
CA LYS A 101 -21.14 6.78 -10.65
C LYS A 101 -20.16 7.27 -9.58
N LEU A 102 -18.91 7.53 -9.95
CA LEU A 102 -17.86 7.98 -9.03
C LEU A 102 -18.07 9.40 -8.51
N LYS A 103 -18.55 10.33 -9.34
CA LYS A 103 -18.89 11.70 -8.91
C LYS A 103 -19.89 11.73 -7.76
N ALA A 104 -20.79 10.75 -7.71
CA ALA A 104 -21.78 10.62 -6.65
C ALA A 104 -21.23 10.00 -5.35
N GLN A 105 -19.98 9.53 -5.33
CA GLN A 105 -19.39 8.87 -4.16
C GLN A 105 -18.52 9.82 -3.35
N GLU A 106 -18.80 9.91 -2.05
CA GLU A 106 -17.96 10.60 -1.08
C GLU A 106 -16.99 9.62 -0.41
N PRO A 107 -15.69 9.93 -0.32
CA PRO A 107 -14.73 9.07 0.35
C PRO A 107 -15.09 8.78 1.80
N LYS A 108 -15.18 7.50 2.13
CA LYS A 108 -15.60 7.03 3.46
C LYS A 108 -14.53 6.20 4.11
N ARG A 109 -14.18 6.57 5.35
CA ARG A 109 -13.34 5.75 6.20
C ARG A 109 -14.11 4.55 6.75
N LEU A 110 -13.62 3.35 6.43
CA LEU A 110 -14.18 2.11 6.93
C LEU A 110 -13.91 1.93 8.42
N GLN A 111 -14.87 1.31 9.11
CA GLN A 111 -14.78 1.04 10.55
C GLN A 111 -14.19 -0.35 10.76
N LEU A 112 -12.85 -0.45 10.77
CA LEU A 112 -12.15 -1.74 10.91
C LEU A 112 -12.06 -2.16 12.37
N ALA A 113 -12.29 -3.44 12.67
CA ALA A 113 -12.32 -3.97 14.04
C ALA A 113 -10.91 -4.09 14.66
N TRP A 114 -9.89 -4.27 13.82
CA TRP A 114 -8.48 -4.42 14.21
C TRP A 114 -7.70 -3.10 14.26
N ARG A 115 -8.40 -1.94 14.36
CA ARG A 115 -7.72 -0.65 14.49
C ARG A 115 -6.94 -0.59 15.80
N ASP A 116 -5.69 -0.14 15.71
CA ASP A 116 -4.79 0.01 16.85
C ASP A 116 -4.00 1.32 16.75
N SER A 117 -3.73 1.95 17.90
CA SER A 117 -3.23 3.34 18.01
C SER A 117 -1.76 3.42 18.41
N THR A 118 -1.16 2.31 18.84
CA THR A 118 0.13 2.34 19.55
C THR A 118 1.34 2.09 18.67
N ALA A 119 1.17 1.56 17.46
CA ALA A 119 2.29 1.16 16.61
C ALA A 119 2.35 1.95 15.28
N VAL A 120 2.85 3.19 15.35
CA VAL A 120 3.09 4.03 14.15
C VAL A 120 3.96 3.32 13.10
N PHE A 121 4.85 2.44 13.54
CA PHE A 121 5.74 1.66 12.68
C PHE A 121 5.08 0.49 11.94
N ASP A 122 3.79 0.21 12.23
CA ASP A 122 3.07 -0.90 11.62
C ASP A 122 2.18 -0.48 10.45
N TYR A 123 1.98 0.82 10.22
CA TYR A 123 1.05 1.31 9.21
C TYR A 123 1.38 0.80 7.80
N GLY A 124 2.66 0.74 7.42
CA GLY A 124 3.08 0.22 6.12
C GLY A 124 2.72 -1.25 5.94
N VAL A 125 3.06 -2.09 6.92
CA VAL A 125 2.79 -3.54 6.91
C VAL A 125 1.29 -3.81 6.88
N ILE A 126 0.52 -3.08 7.70
CA ILE A 126 -0.94 -3.22 7.74
C ILE A 126 -1.57 -2.75 6.43
N THR A 127 -1.09 -1.66 5.83
CA THR A 127 -1.60 -1.16 4.54
C THR A 127 -1.34 -2.15 3.42
N MET A 128 -0.14 -2.75 3.35
CA MET A 128 0.16 -3.82 2.40
C MET A 128 -0.78 -5.01 2.61
N ARG A 129 -1.05 -5.40 3.87
CA ARG A 129 -2.02 -6.47 4.17
C ARG A 129 -3.45 -6.11 3.75
N HIS A 130 -3.84 -4.85 3.87
CA HIS A 130 -5.14 -4.40 3.36
C HIS A 130 -5.20 -4.52 1.85
N MET A 131 -4.15 -4.10 1.13
CA MET A 131 -4.11 -4.24 -0.33
C MET A 131 -4.13 -5.70 -0.80
N GLU A 132 -3.47 -6.61 -0.08
CA GLU A 132 -3.44 -8.03 -0.39
C GLU A 132 -4.80 -8.71 -0.19
N THR A 133 -5.53 -8.36 0.87
CA THR A 133 -6.71 -9.12 1.31
C THR A 133 -8.05 -8.45 1.04
N TYR A 134 -8.06 -7.14 0.77
CA TYR A 134 -9.29 -6.41 0.50
C TYR A 134 -9.80 -6.73 -0.90
N THR A 135 -10.59 -7.80 -0.97
CA THR A 135 -11.13 -8.38 -2.20
C THR A 135 -12.64 -8.25 -2.17
N GLU A 136 -13.24 -7.21 -2.75
CA GLU A 136 -14.67 -7.06 -3.14
C GLU A 136 -15.81 -7.35 -2.12
N HIS A 137 -15.52 -7.95 -0.98
CA HIS A 137 -16.48 -8.45 -0.02
C HIS A 137 -16.95 -7.30 0.87
N THR A 138 -18.18 -7.42 1.38
CA THR A 138 -18.66 -6.49 2.42
C THR A 138 -17.69 -6.51 3.60
N LEU A 139 -17.58 -5.39 4.33
CA LEU A 139 -16.74 -5.32 5.55
C LEU A 139 -16.94 -6.49 6.52
N LYS A 140 -18.13 -7.08 6.57
CA LYS A 140 -18.48 -8.21 7.45
C LYS A 140 -17.82 -9.54 7.04
N GLN A 141 -17.41 -9.65 5.79
CA GLN A 141 -16.81 -10.86 5.19
C GLN A 141 -15.31 -10.70 4.94
N TRP A 142 -14.76 -9.52 5.27
CA TRP A 142 -13.34 -9.26 5.03
C TRP A 142 -12.47 -9.93 6.10
N GLU A 143 -11.96 -11.10 5.75
CA GLU A 143 -11.00 -11.86 6.55
C GLU A 143 -9.56 -11.36 6.29
N CYS A 144 -9.19 -10.24 6.91
CA CYS A 144 -7.83 -9.69 6.73
C CYS A 144 -6.76 -10.43 7.56
N GLY A 145 -7.17 -11.23 8.55
CA GLY A 145 -6.28 -11.95 9.46
C GLY A 145 -5.61 -11.09 10.55
N LEU A 146 -5.89 -9.79 10.62
CA LEU A 146 -5.38 -8.89 11.66
C LEU A 146 -6.31 -8.88 12.88
N LYS A 147 -5.71 -8.78 14.06
CA LYS A 147 -6.39 -8.58 15.34
C LYS A 147 -5.72 -7.44 16.07
N LYS A 148 -6.50 -6.69 16.85
CA LYS A 148 -5.98 -5.58 17.66
C LYS A 148 -4.95 -6.12 18.68
N GLY A 149 -3.80 -5.47 18.78
CA GLY A 149 -2.70 -5.87 19.67
C GLY A 149 -1.95 -7.16 19.30
N ASP A 150 -2.20 -7.78 18.15
CA ASP A 150 -1.51 -9.00 17.74
C ASP A 150 -0.19 -8.69 17.02
N GLU A 151 0.81 -8.26 17.79
CA GLU A 151 2.14 -7.92 17.27
C GLU A 151 2.84 -9.11 16.58
N LYS A 152 2.54 -10.35 16.99
CA LYS A 152 3.13 -11.54 16.37
C LYS A 152 2.73 -11.68 14.91
N VAL A 153 1.45 -11.46 14.61
CA VAL A 153 0.93 -11.49 13.23
C VAL A 153 1.58 -10.36 12.40
N VAL A 154 1.67 -9.15 12.96
CA VAL A 154 2.29 -8.02 12.24
C VAL A 154 3.79 -8.27 11.99
N ASN A 155 4.51 -8.80 12.97
CA ASN A 155 5.92 -9.15 12.82
C ASN A 155 6.12 -10.25 11.76
N ALA A 156 5.27 -11.27 11.74
CA ALA A 156 5.31 -12.31 10.72
C ALA A 156 5.06 -11.72 9.31
N LEU A 157 4.05 -10.86 9.16
CA LEU A 157 3.80 -10.15 7.91
C LEU A 157 4.99 -9.28 7.49
N ARG A 158 5.61 -8.56 8.43
CA ARG A 158 6.82 -7.77 8.16
C ARG A 158 7.94 -8.64 7.59
N THR A 159 8.23 -9.77 8.23
CA THR A 159 9.25 -10.71 7.73
C THR A 159 8.90 -11.23 6.34
N THR A 160 7.64 -11.63 6.12
CA THR A 160 7.16 -12.12 4.83
C THR A 160 7.32 -11.08 3.72
N TYR A 161 6.86 -9.85 3.94
CA TYR A 161 6.97 -8.78 2.95
C TYR A 161 8.41 -8.36 2.70
N CYS A 162 9.24 -8.25 3.74
CA CYS A 162 10.66 -7.98 3.57
C CYS A 162 11.35 -9.07 2.73
N ALA A 163 11.07 -10.35 3.01
CA ALA A 163 11.62 -11.45 2.21
C ALA A 163 11.15 -11.37 0.75
N ALA A 164 9.86 -11.11 0.51
CA ALA A 164 9.31 -10.98 -0.83
C ALA A 164 9.94 -9.81 -1.62
N ILE A 165 10.12 -8.64 -0.98
CA ILE A 165 10.77 -7.47 -1.60
C ILE A 165 12.24 -7.79 -1.91
N VAL A 166 12.97 -8.37 -0.97
CA VAL A 166 14.39 -8.69 -1.14
C VAL A 166 14.61 -9.69 -2.27
N GLU A 167 13.75 -10.71 -2.39
CA GLU A 167 13.87 -11.76 -3.39
C GLU A 167 13.18 -11.43 -4.74
N SER A 168 12.45 -10.32 -4.83
CA SER A 168 11.74 -9.89 -6.04
C SER A 168 12.67 -9.72 -7.24
N ASP A 169 12.20 -10.07 -8.44
CA ASP A 169 12.91 -9.77 -9.70
C ASP A 169 13.00 -8.27 -9.99
N ALA A 170 12.10 -7.45 -9.41
CA ALA A 170 12.16 -6.00 -9.50
C ALA A 170 13.28 -5.38 -8.63
N ASN A 171 13.87 -6.16 -7.72
CA ASN A 171 14.94 -5.67 -6.85
C ASN A 171 16.28 -5.71 -7.59
N GLU A 172 16.72 -4.56 -8.11
CA GLU A 172 17.99 -4.40 -8.85
C GLU A 172 19.24 -4.76 -8.02
N VAL A 173 19.14 -4.77 -6.69
CA VAL A 173 20.26 -5.15 -5.81
C VAL A 173 20.13 -6.58 -5.26
N LYS A 174 19.18 -7.38 -5.75
CA LYS A 174 18.94 -8.75 -5.28
C LYS A 174 20.20 -9.62 -5.29
N ASP A 175 20.94 -9.65 -6.40
CA ASP A 175 22.12 -10.52 -6.53
C ASP A 175 23.23 -10.13 -5.56
N LYS A 176 23.41 -8.82 -5.32
CA LYS A 176 24.34 -8.32 -4.29
C LYS A 176 23.91 -8.79 -2.91
N ILE A 177 22.62 -8.68 -2.57
CA ILE A 177 22.09 -9.14 -1.29
C ILE A 177 22.31 -10.65 -1.11
N ARG A 178 22.07 -11.46 -2.16
CA ARG A 178 22.31 -12.91 -2.13
C ARG A 178 23.79 -13.24 -1.92
N GLN A 179 24.70 -12.54 -2.59
CA GLN A 179 26.14 -12.72 -2.42
C GLN A 179 26.60 -12.37 -1.00
N LEU A 180 26.13 -11.25 -0.44
CA LEU A 180 26.42 -10.89 0.95
C LEU A 180 25.88 -11.96 1.91
N ASN A 181 24.65 -12.43 1.70
CA ASN A 181 24.06 -13.49 2.53
C ASN A 181 24.88 -14.79 2.48
N PHE A 182 25.40 -15.16 1.30
CA PHE A 182 26.30 -16.28 1.15
C PHE A 182 27.60 -16.08 1.95
N GLN A 183 28.23 -14.92 1.86
CA GLN A 183 29.45 -14.60 2.62
C GLN A 183 29.20 -14.62 4.14
N PHE A 184 28.10 -14.05 4.61
CA PHE A 184 27.72 -14.08 6.03
C PHE A 184 27.50 -15.52 6.52
N ARG A 185 26.83 -16.38 5.74
CA ARG A 185 26.64 -17.79 6.09
C ARG A 185 27.98 -18.53 6.19
N MET A 186 28.90 -18.30 5.23
CA MET A 186 30.24 -18.87 5.28
C MET A 186 30.98 -18.46 6.56
N LEU A 187 30.99 -17.17 6.90
CA LEU A 187 31.63 -16.66 8.11
C LEU A 187 31.04 -17.26 9.40
N LEU A 188 29.71 -17.39 9.49
CA LEU A 188 29.08 -18.05 10.63
C LEU A 188 29.49 -19.54 10.72
N SER A 189 29.51 -20.28 9.61
CA SER A 189 29.94 -21.68 9.62
C SER A 189 31.41 -21.86 9.99
N PHE A 190 32.30 -20.92 9.62
CA PHE A 190 33.71 -20.97 10.02
C PHE A 190 33.92 -20.52 11.47
N GLY A 191 33.22 -19.50 11.95
CA GLY A 191 33.29 -19.05 13.34
C GLY A 191 32.76 -20.09 14.35
N PHE A 192 31.79 -20.93 13.94
CA PHE A 192 31.36 -22.09 14.74
C PHE A 192 32.40 -23.22 14.76
N MET A 193 33.19 -23.41 13.69
CA MET A 193 34.27 -24.41 13.67
C MET A 193 35.45 -24.01 14.55
N GLU A 194 35.80 -22.72 14.62
CA GLU A 194 36.90 -22.24 15.50
C GLU A 194 36.57 -22.31 17.00
N GLN A 195 35.29 -22.36 17.38
CA GLN A 195 34.87 -22.54 18.78
C GLN A 195 34.80 -24.02 19.23
N LEU A 196 34.97 -24.97 18.29
CA LEU A 196 34.89 -26.42 18.53
C LEU A 196 36.27 -27.12 18.47
N LEU A 197 37.36 -26.36 18.32
CA LEU A 197 38.76 -26.81 18.39
C LEU A 197 39.45 -26.25 19.63
#